data_AF-A0A2A9NL95-F1
#
_entry.id   AF-A0A2A9NL95-F1
#
_cell.length_a   1.000
_cell.length_b   1.000
_cell.length_c   1.000
_cell.angle_alpha   90.00
_cell.angle_beta   90.00
_cell.angle_gamma   90.00
#
_symmetry.space_group_name_H-M   'P 1'
#
loop_
_entity.id
_entity.type
_entity.pdbx_description
1 polymer ?
#
loop_
_entity_poly.entity_id
_entity_poly.type
_entity_poly.pdbx_seq_one_letter_code
_entity_poly.pdbx_strand_id
1 'polypeptide(L)'
;MLPFRIRKLPLAASGILLLSQLANAQTPAFRGQLLIEPGLTGTKCLTAASNSNGAGVTLQGCTGAESQHWEFTGGRIVVFGNKCLDVPGGNAADGTKLQIYTCADGNQNQQWYYTWWDNHISWTPNRGKCLDLSAGSTADGNHVQLWGCGNTINQVWNVGYLASALPQQSQDEQFGTNQCGTTSSQDSKCQTAWINSAEDFCLWAPPTPGNIGDTERYEVAWCTKSGRGTRVIPDGTLKGVHFVKTPDYVQVTGVGDFTKMNIPAGDAGGELDNRGADGRGNPIGGLLFGNTFSPALQYHEWTSFISEKEFCFRACIGPNAARLCNHIYDVMGCYWNMPANYDEGVYENCDGDNDEPMGVYGTSTWHQGESPTPPPHSPASSSNCHALPTVSSGPANRRRETGHFEYIKRAIPHPTITPIPTP
;
A
#
# COMPACT_ATOMS: atom_id res chain seq x y z
N MET A 1 -28.36 37.69 -68.14
CA MET A 1 -27.59 36.42 -67.98
C MET A 1 -26.97 36.47 -66.59
N LEU A 2 -27.76 36.09 -65.58
CA LEU A 2 -27.81 34.79 -64.89
C LEU A 2 -26.81 34.73 -63.69
N PRO A 3 -27.31 34.71 -62.44
CA PRO A 3 -26.50 34.60 -61.24
C PRO A 3 -26.15 33.13 -60.96
N PHE A 4 -24.90 32.86 -60.56
CA PHE A 4 -24.48 31.52 -60.16
C PHE A 4 -25.02 31.18 -58.77
N ARG A 5 -25.98 30.25 -58.73
CA ARG A 5 -26.49 29.59 -57.53
C ARG A 5 -25.41 28.65 -56.96
N ILE A 6 -25.03 28.86 -55.70
CA ILE A 6 -24.33 27.86 -54.89
C ILE A 6 -25.31 26.74 -54.57
N ARG A 7 -25.05 25.53 -55.08
CA ARG A 7 -25.81 24.31 -54.75
C ARG A 7 -25.47 23.89 -53.32
N LYS A 8 -26.49 23.77 -52.46
CA LYS A 8 -26.41 23.02 -51.20
C LYS A 8 -26.19 21.54 -51.51
N LEU A 9 -25.08 20.95 -51.06
CA LEU A 9 -24.95 19.49 -50.95
C LEU A 9 -25.67 19.01 -49.67
N PRO A 10 -26.29 17.81 -49.69
CA PRO A 10 -27.02 17.29 -48.53
C PRO A 10 -26.05 16.87 -47.41
N LEU A 11 -26.45 17.09 -46.16
CA LEU A 11 -25.81 16.49 -44.99
C LEU A 11 -25.86 14.96 -45.14
N ALA A 12 -24.70 14.34 -45.37
CA ALA A 12 -24.54 12.92 -45.14
C ALA A 12 -24.55 12.70 -43.63
N ALA A 13 -25.56 11.96 -43.14
CA ALA A 13 -25.62 11.48 -41.78
C ALA A 13 -24.40 10.56 -41.54
N SER A 14 -23.35 11.12 -40.95
CA SER A 14 -22.23 10.33 -40.45
C SER A 14 -22.72 9.58 -39.23
N GLY A 15 -23.03 8.29 -39.42
CA GLY A 15 -23.32 7.39 -38.32
C GLY A 15 -22.15 7.42 -37.35
N ILE A 16 -22.40 7.91 -36.14
CA ILE A 16 -21.48 7.78 -35.01
C ILE A 16 -21.42 6.29 -34.71
N LEU A 17 -20.37 5.61 -35.18
CA LEU A 17 -19.93 4.35 -34.61
C LEU A 17 -19.53 4.65 -33.17
N LEU A 18 -20.47 4.43 -32.24
CA LEU A 18 -20.17 4.24 -30.83
C LEU A 18 -19.28 2.98 -30.75
N LEU A 19 -17.97 3.19 -30.87
CA LEU A 19 -17.01 2.27 -30.28
C LEU A 19 -17.35 2.26 -28.80
N SER A 20 -18.07 1.21 -28.37
CA SER A 20 -18.10 0.86 -26.96
C SER A 20 -16.64 0.71 -26.56
N GLN A 21 -16.12 1.68 -25.80
CA GLN A 21 -14.98 1.39 -24.97
C GLN A 21 -15.47 0.25 -24.09
N LEU A 22 -15.05 -0.97 -24.40
CA LEU A 22 -15.04 -2.02 -23.39
C LEU A 22 -14.24 -1.40 -22.25
N ALA A 23 -14.92 -1.01 -21.18
CA ALA A 23 -14.26 -0.64 -19.95
C ALA A 23 -13.42 -1.87 -19.60
N ASN A 24 -12.12 -1.80 -19.90
CA ASN A 24 -11.18 -2.83 -19.47
C ASN A 24 -11.45 -3.03 -17.99
N ALA A 25 -11.64 -4.28 -17.57
CA ALA A 25 -11.86 -4.56 -16.16
C ALA A 25 -10.70 -3.94 -15.38
N GLN A 26 -10.99 -2.89 -14.61
CA GLN A 26 -9.97 -2.27 -13.78
C GLN A 26 -9.50 -3.36 -12.82
N THR A 27 -8.21 -3.63 -12.85
CA THR A 27 -7.51 -4.55 -11.97
C THR A 27 -6.54 -3.72 -11.15
N PRO A 28 -6.14 -4.16 -9.96
CA PRO A 28 -5.09 -3.46 -9.24
C PRO A 28 -3.84 -3.38 -10.11
N ALA A 29 -3.05 -2.30 -9.96
CA ALA A 29 -1.77 -2.16 -10.65
C ALA A 29 -0.76 -3.23 -10.20
N PHE A 30 -1.00 -3.85 -9.04
CA PHE A 30 -0.21 -4.96 -8.51
C PHE A 30 -0.37 -6.24 -9.32
N ARG A 31 0.73 -6.97 -9.47
CA ARG A 31 0.82 -8.18 -10.31
C ARG A 31 1.03 -9.45 -9.48
N GLY A 32 0.69 -10.59 -10.07
CA GLY A 32 0.97 -11.90 -9.51
C GLY A 32 0.02 -12.29 -8.38
N GLN A 33 0.53 -13.03 -7.41
CA GLN A 33 -0.24 -13.53 -6.27
C GLN A 33 -0.34 -12.45 -5.18
N LEU A 34 -1.56 -11.99 -4.94
CA LEU A 34 -1.88 -10.93 -3.98
C LEU A 34 -2.66 -11.48 -2.79
N LEU A 35 -2.41 -10.87 -1.63
CA LEU A 35 -3.35 -10.88 -0.53
C LEU A 35 -4.48 -9.89 -0.82
N ILE A 36 -5.69 -10.24 -0.40
CA ILE A 36 -6.85 -9.33 -0.38
C ILE A 36 -7.25 -9.17 1.09
N GLU A 37 -7.16 -7.96 1.62
CA GLU A 37 -7.30 -7.65 3.04
C GLU A 37 -8.44 -6.63 3.23
N PRO A 38 -9.31 -6.76 4.24
CA PRO A 38 -10.35 -5.77 4.46
C PRO A 38 -9.72 -4.44 4.91
N GLY A 39 -10.25 -3.31 4.45
CA GLY A 39 -9.80 -1.98 4.85
C GLY A 39 -9.91 -1.71 6.36
N LEU A 40 -10.69 -2.53 7.08
CA LEU A 40 -10.80 -2.55 8.52
C LEU A 40 -9.51 -3.01 9.24
N THR A 41 -8.73 -3.91 8.63
CA THR A 41 -7.49 -4.45 9.23
C THR A 41 -6.61 -5.14 8.19
N GLY A 42 -5.30 -4.85 8.21
CA GLY A 42 -4.30 -5.54 7.37
C GLY A 42 -3.75 -6.84 7.98
N THR A 43 -4.38 -7.41 9.02
CA THR A 43 -3.93 -8.67 9.65
C THR A 43 -4.76 -9.89 9.24
N LYS A 44 -5.77 -9.65 8.40
CA LYS A 44 -6.75 -10.64 7.96
C LYS A 44 -6.81 -10.67 6.45
N CYS A 45 -6.93 -11.88 5.90
CA CYS A 45 -6.85 -12.14 4.47
C CYS A 45 -8.08 -12.93 4.00
N LEU A 46 -8.58 -12.56 2.81
CA LEU A 46 -9.57 -13.32 2.07
C LEU A 46 -9.03 -14.73 1.81
N THR A 47 -9.79 -15.74 2.23
CA THR A 47 -9.32 -17.12 2.27
C THR A 47 -10.38 -18.06 1.71
N ALA A 48 -10.01 -18.85 0.71
CA ALA A 48 -10.83 -19.95 0.22
C ALA A 48 -10.74 -21.16 1.16
N ALA A 49 -11.89 -21.70 1.60
CA ALA A 49 -11.90 -22.77 2.61
C ALA A 49 -11.25 -24.09 2.16
N SER A 50 -11.24 -24.38 0.85
CA SER A 50 -10.53 -25.52 0.25
C SER A 50 -10.42 -25.34 -1.27
N ASN A 51 -9.64 -26.18 -1.95
CA ASN A 51 -9.59 -26.23 -3.43
C ASN A 51 -10.70 -27.11 -4.02
N SER A 52 -11.95 -26.89 -3.60
CA SER A 52 -13.14 -27.58 -4.13
C SER A 52 -14.12 -26.57 -4.72
N ASN A 53 -14.81 -26.95 -5.79
CA ASN A 53 -15.93 -26.13 -6.29
C ASN A 53 -16.99 -25.96 -5.20
N GLY A 54 -17.44 -24.73 -5.00
CA GLY A 54 -18.40 -24.38 -3.96
C GLY A 54 -17.80 -24.19 -2.57
N ALA A 55 -16.47 -24.25 -2.43
CA ALA A 55 -15.84 -23.90 -1.16
C ALA A 55 -16.09 -22.41 -0.85
N GLY A 56 -16.57 -22.12 0.37
CA GLY A 56 -16.86 -20.77 0.79
C GLY A 56 -15.61 -19.90 0.92
N VAL A 57 -15.79 -18.60 0.78
CA VAL A 57 -14.75 -17.60 1.00
C VAL A 57 -14.98 -16.91 2.35
N THR A 58 -13.94 -16.88 3.18
CA THR A 58 -13.99 -16.38 4.55
C THR A 58 -12.79 -15.50 4.86
N LEU A 59 -12.86 -14.80 5.98
CA LEU A 59 -11.74 -14.06 6.54
C LEU A 59 -10.94 -14.95 7.50
N GLN A 60 -9.62 -14.98 7.37
CA GLN A 60 -8.71 -15.67 8.29
C GLN A 60 -7.47 -14.80 8.55
N GLY A 61 -6.68 -15.11 9.58
CA GLY A 61 -5.33 -14.55 9.73
C GLY A 61 -4.49 -14.75 8.47
N CYS A 62 -3.69 -13.75 8.09
CA CYS A 62 -2.79 -13.86 6.95
C CYS A 62 -1.64 -14.83 7.25
N THR A 63 -1.53 -15.89 6.46
CA THR A 63 -0.55 -16.99 6.62
C THR A 63 0.34 -17.21 5.40
N GLY A 64 -0.07 -16.71 4.22
CA GLY A 64 0.62 -17.00 2.96
C GLY A 64 0.35 -18.39 2.42
N ALA A 65 -0.71 -19.05 2.90
CA ALA A 65 -1.18 -20.29 2.31
C ALA A 65 -1.73 -20.03 0.90
N GLU A 66 -1.62 -21.02 0.01
CA GLU A 66 -2.17 -20.96 -1.37
C GLU A 66 -3.65 -20.57 -1.43
N SER A 67 -4.43 -20.84 -0.37
CA SER A 67 -5.83 -20.42 -0.23
C SER A 67 -6.05 -18.92 -0.07
N GLN A 68 -4.98 -18.15 0.12
CA GLN A 68 -4.96 -16.69 0.32
C GLN A 68 -4.25 -15.96 -0.83
N HIS A 69 -3.75 -16.69 -1.83
CA HIS A 69 -3.07 -16.13 -2.98
C HIS A 69 -4.04 -15.93 -4.14
N TRP A 70 -4.38 -14.68 -4.40
CA TRP A 70 -5.35 -14.28 -5.41
C TRP A 70 -4.67 -13.55 -6.57
N GLU A 71 -5.01 -13.91 -7.80
CA GLU A 71 -4.50 -13.27 -9.01
C GLU A 71 -5.65 -12.58 -9.76
N PHE A 72 -5.47 -11.30 -10.09
CA PHE A 72 -6.43 -10.55 -10.91
C PHE A 72 -6.08 -10.70 -12.38
N THR A 73 -6.93 -11.38 -13.15
CA THR A 73 -6.65 -11.67 -14.58
C THR A 73 -7.90 -11.69 -15.44
N GLY A 74 -7.93 -10.86 -16.47
CA GLY A 74 -9.05 -10.81 -17.44
C GLY A 74 -10.42 -10.61 -16.79
N GLY A 75 -10.50 -9.75 -15.76
CA GLY A 75 -11.73 -9.51 -14.99
C GLY A 75 -12.09 -10.61 -13.99
N ARG A 76 -11.22 -11.60 -13.76
CA ARG A 76 -11.42 -12.66 -12.76
C ARG A 76 -10.48 -12.47 -11.58
N ILE A 77 -10.89 -12.97 -10.42
CA ILE A 77 -10.03 -13.08 -9.23
C ILE A 77 -9.80 -14.57 -8.98
N VAL A 78 -8.60 -15.04 -9.28
CA VAL A 78 -8.25 -16.47 -9.39
C VAL A 78 -7.47 -16.92 -8.16
N VAL A 79 -7.77 -18.10 -7.63
CA VAL A 79 -7.05 -18.80 -6.56
C VAL A 79 -6.79 -20.25 -6.98
N PHE A 80 -5.74 -20.88 -6.43
CA PHE A 80 -5.30 -22.24 -6.80
C PHE A 80 -5.06 -22.44 -8.32
N GLY A 81 -4.79 -21.36 -9.06
CA GLY A 81 -4.50 -21.36 -10.50
C GLY A 81 -5.69 -21.63 -11.44
N ASN A 82 -6.81 -22.18 -10.96
CA ASN A 82 -7.97 -22.48 -11.81
C ASN A 82 -9.34 -22.32 -11.14
N LYS A 83 -9.39 -21.76 -9.93
CA LYS A 83 -10.64 -21.44 -9.24
C LYS A 83 -10.81 -19.93 -9.22
N CYS A 84 -12.03 -19.47 -9.40
CA CYS A 84 -12.38 -18.06 -9.47
C CYS A 84 -13.31 -17.72 -8.31
N LEU A 85 -13.16 -16.52 -7.74
CA LEU A 85 -14.18 -15.92 -6.88
C LEU A 85 -15.50 -15.86 -7.65
N ASP A 86 -16.54 -16.45 -7.09
CA ASP A 86 -17.76 -16.80 -7.79
C ASP A 86 -18.99 -16.42 -6.96
N VAL A 87 -19.97 -15.80 -7.63
CA VAL A 87 -21.32 -15.61 -7.09
C VAL A 87 -22.13 -16.88 -7.37
N PRO A 88 -22.51 -17.68 -6.35
CA PRO A 88 -23.19 -18.95 -6.56
C PRO A 88 -24.46 -18.82 -7.40
N GLY A 89 -24.49 -19.51 -8.55
CA GLY A 89 -25.62 -19.48 -9.48
C GLY A 89 -25.97 -18.10 -10.05
N GLY A 90 -25.10 -17.10 -9.87
CA GLY A 90 -25.36 -15.72 -10.28
C GLY A 90 -26.44 -15.03 -9.45
N ASN A 91 -26.68 -15.49 -8.22
CA ASN A 91 -27.66 -14.90 -7.32
C ASN A 91 -27.22 -13.50 -6.86
N ALA A 92 -27.92 -12.47 -7.34
CA ALA A 92 -27.63 -11.07 -7.03
C ALA A 92 -28.25 -10.58 -5.70
N ALA A 93 -28.88 -11.45 -4.91
CA ALA A 93 -29.48 -11.05 -3.65
C ALA A 93 -28.42 -10.62 -2.62
N ASP A 94 -28.72 -9.58 -1.85
CA ASP A 94 -27.89 -9.17 -0.72
C ASP A 94 -27.78 -10.31 0.30
N GLY A 95 -26.57 -10.52 0.79
CA GLY A 95 -26.25 -11.62 1.70
C GLY A 95 -25.92 -12.95 1.01
N THR A 96 -25.84 -12.97 -0.33
CA THR A 96 -25.35 -14.14 -1.06
C THR A 96 -23.89 -14.38 -0.68
N LYS A 97 -23.63 -15.45 0.08
CA LYS A 97 -22.28 -15.87 0.45
C LYS A 97 -21.48 -16.25 -0.79
N LEU A 98 -20.25 -15.75 -0.88
CA LEU A 98 -19.38 -16.04 -2.02
C LEU A 98 -18.67 -17.38 -1.86
N GLN A 99 -18.34 -17.96 -3.01
CA GLN A 99 -17.63 -19.23 -3.10
C GLN A 99 -16.46 -19.10 -4.08
N ILE A 100 -15.68 -20.16 -4.20
CA ILE A 100 -14.84 -20.38 -5.37
C ILE A 100 -15.45 -21.44 -6.27
N TYR A 101 -15.26 -21.29 -7.58
CA TYR A 101 -15.68 -22.30 -8.56
C TYR A 101 -14.66 -22.37 -9.69
N THR A 102 -14.63 -23.47 -10.43
CA THR A 102 -13.73 -23.60 -11.59
C THR A 102 -13.95 -22.43 -12.54
N CYS A 103 -12.85 -21.77 -12.91
CA CYS A 103 -12.88 -20.62 -13.79
C CYS A 103 -13.46 -21.00 -15.15
N ALA A 104 -14.35 -20.17 -15.67
CA ALA A 104 -14.92 -20.32 -17.01
C ALA A 104 -14.88 -18.98 -17.76
N ASP A 105 -14.41 -19.01 -19.00
CA ASP A 105 -14.32 -17.80 -19.83
C ASP A 105 -15.72 -17.23 -20.11
N GLY A 106 -15.86 -15.91 -19.97
CA GLY A 106 -17.14 -15.22 -20.18
C GLY A 106 -18.21 -15.50 -19.11
N ASN A 107 -17.92 -16.27 -18.06
CA ASN A 107 -18.87 -16.51 -16.98
C ASN A 107 -19.07 -15.25 -16.12
N GLN A 108 -20.25 -14.63 -16.23
CA GLN A 108 -20.60 -13.40 -15.53
C GLN A 108 -20.57 -13.54 -14.00
N ASN A 109 -20.72 -14.74 -13.44
CA ASN A 109 -20.66 -14.96 -11.99
C ASN A 109 -19.25 -14.74 -11.42
N GLN A 110 -18.24 -14.71 -12.29
CA GLN A 110 -16.81 -14.66 -11.95
C GLN A 110 -16.15 -13.37 -12.46
N GLN A 111 -16.94 -12.37 -12.86
CA GLN A 111 -16.43 -11.12 -13.39
C GLN A 111 -16.44 -10.02 -12.31
N TRP A 112 -15.27 -9.50 -12.01
CA TRP A 112 -14.99 -8.56 -10.94
C TRP A 112 -14.16 -7.37 -11.46
N TYR A 113 -14.38 -6.21 -10.85
CA TYR A 113 -13.72 -4.96 -11.20
C TYR A 113 -13.19 -4.33 -9.92
N TYR A 114 -11.89 -4.08 -9.89
CA TYR A 114 -11.21 -3.40 -8.80
C TYR A 114 -11.12 -1.90 -9.09
N THR A 115 -11.69 -1.07 -8.24
CA THR A 115 -11.64 0.39 -8.36
C THR A 115 -10.53 0.92 -7.46
N TRP A 116 -9.43 1.34 -8.07
CA TRP A 116 -8.20 1.75 -7.39
C TRP A 116 -8.28 3.11 -6.68
N TRP A 117 -9.37 3.89 -6.87
CA TRP A 117 -9.61 5.13 -6.12
C TRP A 117 -10.27 4.90 -4.76
N ASP A 118 -11.11 3.88 -4.64
CA ASP A 118 -11.91 3.63 -3.43
C ASP A 118 -11.71 2.20 -2.88
N ASN A 119 -10.84 1.42 -3.52
CA ASN A 119 -10.48 0.04 -3.19
C ASN A 119 -11.68 -0.92 -3.11
N HIS A 120 -12.71 -0.74 -3.94
CA HIS A 120 -13.84 -1.68 -4.01
C HIS A 120 -13.57 -2.81 -5.02
N ILE A 121 -14.16 -3.96 -4.74
CA ILE A 121 -14.24 -5.09 -5.67
C ILE A 121 -15.72 -5.26 -6.06
N SER A 122 -16.09 -4.76 -7.24
CA SER A 122 -17.48 -4.82 -7.73
C SER A 122 -17.71 -6.02 -8.64
N TRP A 123 -18.86 -6.68 -8.46
CA TRP A 123 -19.29 -7.81 -9.29
C TRP A 123 -20.05 -7.33 -10.50
N THR A 124 -19.47 -7.44 -11.70
CA THR A 124 -19.98 -6.92 -12.98
C THR A 124 -20.41 -5.43 -12.91
N PRO A 125 -19.87 -4.54 -13.75
CA PRO A 125 -19.83 -3.11 -13.46
C PRO A 125 -21.21 -2.42 -13.47
N ASN A 126 -22.27 -3.12 -13.92
CA ASN A 126 -23.64 -2.60 -14.02
C ASN A 126 -24.64 -3.26 -13.04
N ARG A 127 -24.20 -4.07 -12.08
CA ARG A 127 -25.12 -4.73 -11.12
C ARG A 127 -25.22 -4.03 -9.77
N GLY A 128 -24.35 -3.05 -9.48
CA GLY A 128 -24.37 -2.30 -8.21
C GLY A 128 -24.09 -3.19 -6.99
N LYS A 129 -23.28 -4.24 -7.17
CA LYS A 129 -22.94 -5.21 -6.13
C LYS A 129 -21.45 -5.28 -5.90
N CYS A 130 -21.06 -5.36 -4.64
CA CYS A 130 -19.68 -5.31 -4.18
C CYS A 130 -19.37 -6.49 -3.26
N LEU A 131 -18.08 -6.83 -3.22
CA LEU A 131 -17.50 -7.72 -2.24
C LEU A 131 -17.67 -7.10 -0.86
N ASP A 132 -18.34 -7.81 0.05
CA ASP A 132 -18.75 -7.27 1.34
C ASP A 132 -18.35 -8.22 2.46
N LEU A 133 -17.67 -7.68 3.46
CA LEU A 133 -17.40 -8.39 4.71
C LEU A 133 -18.66 -8.31 5.58
N SER A 134 -19.29 -9.47 5.81
CA SER A 134 -20.58 -9.56 6.50
C SER A 134 -20.55 -8.84 7.85
N ALA A 135 -21.43 -7.85 8.01
CA ALA A 135 -21.55 -6.99 9.19
C ALA A 135 -20.25 -6.28 9.63
N GLY A 136 -19.24 -6.20 8.75
CA GLY A 136 -17.92 -5.65 9.07
C GLY A 136 -17.14 -6.41 10.14
N SER A 137 -17.52 -7.65 10.47
CA SER A 137 -16.84 -8.43 11.51
C SER A 137 -15.49 -8.96 11.01
N THR A 138 -14.43 -8.67 11.75
CA THR A 138 -13.05 -9.12 11.46
C THR A 138 -12.69 -10.46 12.12
N ALA A 139 -13.68 -11.15 12.70
CA ALA A 139 -13.49 -12.45 13.34
C ALA A 139 -13.12 -13.54 12.30
N ASP A 140 -12.26 -14.48 12.71
CA ASP A 140 -11.90 -15.62 11.88
C ASP A 140 -13.12 -16.46 11.52
N GLY A 141 -13.18 -16.87 10.26
CA GLY A 141 -14.31 -17.60 9.69
C GLY A 141 -15.50 -16.73 9.29
N ASN A 142 -15.48 -15.41 9.53
CA ASN A 142 -16.54 -14.55 9.03
C ASN A 142 -16.62 -14.67 7.50
N HIS A 143 -17.84 -14.75 6.99
CA HIS A 143 -18.06 -14.97 5.56
C HIS A 143 -17.96 -13.67 4.77
N VAL A 144 -17.51 -13.81 3.54
CA VAL A 144 -17.63 -12.75 2.54
C VAL A 144 -18.88 -12.99 1.71
N GLN A 145 -19.59 -11.92 1.44
CA GLN A 145 -20.89 -11.94 0.78
C GLN A 145 -20.93 -10.92 -0.35
N LEU A 146 -21.99 -11.01 -1.15
CA LEU A 146 -22.40 -9.99 -2.09
C LEU A 146 -23.36 -9.03 -1.39
N TRP A 147 -23.14 -7.73 -1.56
CA TRP A 147 -24.04 -6.70 -1.06
C TRP A 147 -24.14 -5.52 -2.03
N GLY A 148 -25.17 -4.69 -1.90
CA GLY A 148 -25.25 -3.40 -2.60
C GLY A 148 -24.00 -2.56 -2.35
N CYS A 149 -23.39 -2.04 -3.42
CA CYS A 149 -22.23 -1.14 -3.29
C CYS A 149 -22.60 0.12 -2.51
N GLY A 150 -21.78 0.51 -1.55
CA GLY A 150 -21.89 1.75 -0.80
C GLY A 150 -20.54 2.19 -0.23
N ASN A 151 -20.52 3.34 0.44
CA ASN A 151 -19.28 3.92 0.97
C ASN A 151 -18.98 3.43 2.39
N THR A 152 -19.10 2.14 2.66
CA THR A 152 -18.87 1.55 3.98
C THR A 152 -17.55 0.78 4.00
N ILE A 153 -16.79 0.91 5.10
CA ILE A 153 -15.44 0.34 5.20
C ILE A 153 -15.40 -1.19 5.07
N ASN A 154 -16.50 -1.89 5.33
CA ASN A 154 -16.60 -3.34 5.15
C ASN A 154 -16.66 -3.78 3.66
N GLN A 155 -16.66 -2.84 2.71
CA GLN A 155 -16.57 -3.08 1.27
C GLN A 155 -15.27 -2.58 0.64
N VAL A 156 -14.37 -2.04 1.46
CA VAL A 156 -13.03 -1.58 1.05
C VAL A 156 -12.06 -2.75 1.22
N TRP A 157 -11.28 -3.04 0.20
CA TRP A 157 -10.34 -4.16 0.14
C TRP A 157 -8.98 -3.72 -0.37
N ASN A 158 -8.00 -3.75 0.53
CA ASN A 158 -6.61 -3.52 0.19
C ASN A 158 -6.05 -4.76 -0.51
N VAL A 159 -5.14 -4.54 -1.45
CA VAL A 159 -4.43 -5.61 -2.14
C VAL A 159 -2.93 -5.43 -1.99
N GLY A 160 -2.20 -6.50 -1.74
CA GLY A 160 -0.76 -6.40 -1.56
C GLY A 160 -0.09 -7.75 -1.34
N TYR A 161 0.99 -7.75 -0.57
CA TYR A 161 1.93 -8.86 -0.48
C TYR A 161 2.32 -9.14 0.96
N LEU A 162 2.76 -10.38 1.19
CA LEU A 162 3.54 -10.68 2.38
C LEU A 162 4.98 -10.21 2.16
N ALA A 163 5.56 -9.56 3.17
CA ALA A 163 6.97 -9.14 3.13
C ALA A 163 7.94 -10.33 2.89
N SER A 164 7.55 -11.54 3.27
CA SER A 164 8.32 -12.76 3.08
C SER A 164 8.23 -13.36 1.67
N ALA A 165 7.31 -12.88 0.84
CA ALA A 165 6.99 -13.44 -0.48
C ALA A 165 6.81 -12.33 -1.54
N LEU A 166 7.72 -11.36 -1.55
CA LEU A 166 7.66 -10.25 -2.50
C LEU A 166 8.03 -10.70 -3.93
N PRO A 167 7.31 -10.23 -4.96
CA PRO A 167 7.72 -10.43 -6.34
C PRO A 167 8.97 -9.60 -6.65
N GLN A 168 9.67 -9.92 -7.73
CA GLN A 168 10.78 -9.07 -8.19
C GLN A 168 10.27 -7.65 -8.51
N GLN A 169 9.15 -7.54 -9.20
CA GLN A 169 8.46 -6.28 -9.44
C GLN A 169 6.99 -6.43 -9.07
N SER A 170 6.48 -5.49 -8.29
CA SER A 170 5.08 -5.45 -7.86
C SER A 170 4.17 -4.82 -8.92
N GLN A 171 4.67 -4.01 -9.84
CA GLN A 171 3.86 -3.31 -10.85
C GLN A 171 4.51 -3.28 -12.25
N ASP A 172 3.71 -2.93 -13.25
CA ASP A 172 4.17 -2.49 -14.58
C ASP A 172 5.03 -1.22 -14.43
N GLU A 173 6.04 -1.06 -15.30
CA GLU A 173 6.90 0.15 -15.37
C GLU A 173 7.74 0.47 -14.12
N GLN A 174 7.72 -0.39 -13.11
CA GLN A 174 8.58 -0.29 -11.94
C GLN A 174 10.07 -0.24 -12.34
N PHE A 175 10.80 0.75 -11.83
CA PHE A 175 12.24 0.93 -12.10
C PHE A 175 13.12 -0.13 -11.44
N GLY A 176 12.85 -0.40 -10.17
CA GLY A 176 13.67 -1.20 -9.28
C GLY A 176 13.14 -2.61 -9.03
N THR A 177 13.38 -3.11 -7.82
CA THR A 177 12.96 -4.45 -7.37
C THR A 177 12.39 -4.41 -5.97
N ASN A 178 11.41 -5.27 -5.68
CA ASN A 178 10.94 -5.54 -4.31
C ASN A 178 11.64 -6.75 -3.67
N GLN A 179 12.37 -7.56 -4.45
CA GLN A 179 13.26 -8.61 -3.93
C GLN A 179 14.62 -8.03 -3.57
N CYS A 180 14.64 -7.22 -2.51
CA CYS A 180 15.82 -6.43 -2.15
C CYS A 180 16.99 -7.26 -1.60
N GLY A 181 16.75 -8.50 -1.17
CA GLY A 181 17.74 -9.29 -0.47
C GLY A 181 18.11 -8.65 0.87
N THR A 182 19.36 -8.85 1.31
CA THR A 182 19.81 -8.39 2.64
C THR A 182 21.03 -7.48 2.58
N THR A 183 21.75 -7.46 1.46
CA THR A 183 23.01 -6.72 1.35
C THR A 183 22.72 -5.28 0.94
N SER A 184 23.09 -4.34 1.81
CA SER A 184 22.98 -2.92 1.50
C SER A 184 24.09 -2.46 0.57
N SER A 185 23.74 -1.58 -0.38
CA SER A 185 24.66 -0.96 -1.32
C SER A 185 24.12 0.40 -1.72
N GLN A 186 24.99 1.38 -1.95
CA GLN A 186 24.61 2.69 -2.48
C GLN A 186 24.12 2.63 -3.94
N ASP A 187 24.33 1.50 -4.63
CA ASP A 187 23.78 1.24 -5.97
C ASP A 187 22.47 0.44 -5.93
N SER A 188 21.94 0.15 -4.73
CA SER A 188 20.71 -0.65 -4.61
C SER A 188 19.54 0.01 -5.34
N LYS A 189 18.74 -0.83 -5.99
CA LYS A 189 17.46 -0.48 -6.64
C LYS A 189 16.25 -1.00 -5.87
N CYS A 190 16.42 -1.27 -4.58
CA CYS A 190 15.32 -1.72 -3.74
C CYS A 190 14.21 -0.67 -3.69
N GLN A 191 12.97 -1.09 -3.93
CA GLN A 191 11.77 -0.28 -3.82
C GLN A 191 10.82 -0.81 -2.74
N THR A 192 11.39 -1.37 -1.67
CA THR A 192 10.67 -1.76 -0.47
C THR A 192 11.22 -1.02 0.74
N ALA A 193 10.40 -0.16 1.33
CA ALA A 193 10.71 0.66 2.49
C ALA A 193 10.13 0.05 3.78
N TRP A 194 10.67 0.50 4.90
CA TRP A 194 10.24 0.10 6.24
C TRP A 194 10.09 1.32 7.14
N ILE A 195 9.14 1.29 8.07
CA ILE A 195 8.97 2.34 9.09
C ILE A 195 8.59 1.70 10.43
N ASN A 196 9.51 1.76 11.40
CA ASN A 196 9.38 1.08 12.69
C ASN A 196 9.64 2.00 13.88
N SER A 197 10.59 2.93 13.76
CA SER A 197 10.98 3.87 14.83
C SER A 197 11.83 5.01 14.26
N ALA A 198 12.21 5.98 15.10
CA ALA A 198 13.20 7.01 14.75
C ALA A 198 14.56 6.44 14.37
N GLU A 199 14.90 5.22 14.80
CA GLU A 199 16.18 4.59 14.48
C GLU A 199 16.10 3.65 13.28
N ASP A 200 14.91 3.17 12.93
CA ASP A 200 14.67 2.15 11.90
C ASP A 200 13.51 2.55 11.00
N PHE A 201 13.86 3.32 9.98
CA PHE A 201 12.95 3.73 8.93
C PHE A 201 13.71 3.88 7.60
N CYS A 202 12.95 4.03 6.53
CA CYS A 202 13.46 4.33 5.21
C CYS A 202 12.76 5.56 4.65
N LEU A 203 13.43 6.24 3.74
CA LEU A 203 12.91 7.31 2.90
C LEU A 203 13.06 6.91 1.44
N TRP A 204 12.18 7.42 0.61
CA TRP A 204 12.30 7.35 -0.84
C TRP A 204 13.16 8.53 -1.32
N ALA A 205 14.19 8.26 -2.12
CA ALA A 205 15.03 9.32 -2.70
C ALA A 205 15.76 8.83 -3.97
N PRO A 206 16.29 9.76 -4.79
CA PRO A 206 16.59 9.46 -6.19
C PRO A 206 17.69 8.41 -6.35
N PRO A 207 17.56 7.46 -7.29
CA PRO A 207 18.63 6.50 -7.55
C PRO A 207 19.89 7.18 -8.12
N THR A 208 19.73 8.34 -8.76
CA THR A 208 20.78 9.21 -9.30
C THR A 208 20.41 10.67 -9.03
N PRO A 209 21.38 11.61 -8.97
CA PRO A 209 21.09 13.02 -8.72
C PRO A 209 19.96 13.60 -9.57
N GLY A 210 18.93 14.15 -8.93
CA GLY A 210 17.75 14.71 -9.61
C GLY A 210 16.73 15.30 -8.61
N ASN A 211 15.93 16.28 -9.06
CA ASN A 211 14.91 16.87 -8.20
C ASN A 211 13.78 15.87 -7.94
N ILE A 212 13.24 15.86 -6.73
CA ILE A 212 12.19 14.92 -6.32
C ILE A 212 10.98 14.97 -7.26
N GLY A 213 10.51 16.16 -7.63
CA GLY A 213 9.39 16.30 -8.58
C GLY A 213 9.66 15.72 -9.99
N ASP A 214 10.93 15.57 -10.38
CA ASP A 214 11.32 14.98 -11.68
C ASP A 214 11.57 13.46 -11.57
N THR A 215 11.85 12.96 -10.36
CA THR A 215 12.29 11.58 -10.09
C THR A 215 11.27 10.73 -9.35
N GLU A 216 10.16 11.33 -8.88
CA GLU A 216 9.16 10.75 -7.99
C GLU A 216 8.68 9.35 -8.39
N ARG A 217 8.66 9.04 -9.69
CA ARG A 217 8.17 7.76 -10.22
C ARG A 217 9.13 6.59 -10.03
N TYR A 218 10.41 6.85 -9.82
CA TYR A 218 11.47 5.83 -9.83
C TYR A 218 12.44 5.94 -8.65
N GLU A 219 11.97 6.55 -7.57
CA GLU A 219 12.67 6.59 -6.28
C GLU A 219 13.02 5.18 -5.77
N VAL A 220 14.09 5.10 -4.98
CA VAL A 220 14.56 3.87 -4.31
C VAL A 220 14.62 4.07 -2.80
N ALA A 221 14.55 2.98 -2.03
CA ALA A 221 14.57 3.04 -0.58
C ALA A 221 15.99 3.29 -0.05
N TRP A 222 16.09 4.30 0.81
CA TRP A 222 17.24 4.63 1.64
C TRP A 222 16.87 4.44 3.10
N CYS A 223 17.50 3.49 3.78
CA CYS A 223 17.16 3.18 5.16
C CYS A 223 18.24 3.60 6.13
N THR A 224 17.83 3.98 7.35
CA THR A 224 18.76 4.15 8.47
C THR A 224 19.43 2.82 8.82
N LYS A 225 18.77 1.69 8.58
CA LYS A 225 19.33 0.37 8.84
C LYS A 225 19.80 -0.35 7.58
N SER A 226 21.05 -0.79 7.61
CA SER A 226 21.58 -1.81 6.71
C SER A 226 20.89 -3.16 6.94
N GLY A 227 21.06 -4.10 6.01
CA GLY A 227 20.41 -5.39 6.12
C GLY A 227 19.06 -5.44 5.42
N ARG A 228 18.51 -4.34 4.90
CA ARG A 228 17.23 -4.33 4.18
C ARG A 228 17.38 -4.55 2.67
N GLY A 229 18.61 -4.74 2.19
CA GLY A 229 18.89 -4.76 0.75
C GLY A 229 18.82 -3.37 0.09
N THR A 230 18.61 -2.34 0.89
CA THR A 230 18.40 -0.94 0.48
C THR A 230 19.70 -0.16 0.47
N ARG A 231 19.63 1.08 0.00
CA ARG A 231 20.68 2.07 0.26
C ARG A 231 20.66 2.43 1.75
N VAL A 232 21.81 2.83 2.28
CA VAL A 232 21.92 3.26 3.68
C VAL A 232 22.02 4.77 3.70
N ILE A 233 21.18 5.42 4.50
CA ILE A 233 21.25 6.87 4.70
C ILE A 233 22.63 7.20 5.29
N PRO A 234 23.45 8.03 4.62
CA PRO A 234 24.79 8.34 5.11
C PRO A 234 24.79 8.98 6.50
N ASP A 235 25.79 8.66 7.32
CA ASP A 235 25.90 9.25 8.65
C ASP A 235 26.02 10.78 8.59
N GLY A 236 25.33 11.44 9.51
CA GLY A 236 25.25 12.89 9.58
C GLY A 236 24.40 13.54 8.47
N THR A 237 23.65 12.77 7.68
CA THR A 237 22.53 13.27 6.87
C THR A 237 21.40 13.77 7.77
N LEU A 238 20.94 12.96 8.71
CA LEU A 238 19.87 13.32 9.63
C LEU A 238 20.40 14.27 10.71
N LYS A 239 19.68 15.36 10.95
CA LYS A 239 20.01 16.41 11.93
C LYS A 239 18.97 16.55 13.03
N GLY A 240 17.74 16.10 12.78
CA GLY A 240 16.71 15.86 13.78
C GLY A 240 15.74 14.80 13.27
N VAL A 241 15.19 13.98 14.17
CA VAL A 241 14.22 12.92 13.84
C VAL A 241 13.21 12.79 14.96
N HIS A 242 11.94 13.03 14.65
CA HIS A 242 10.83 12.80 15.54
C HIS A 242 9.97 11.65 15.00
N PHE A 243 9.86 10.58 15.77
CA PHE A 243 8.97 9.46 15.46
C PHE A 243 7.80 9.45 16.43
N VAL A 244 6.59 9.31 15.91
CA VAL A 244 5.38 9.13 16.72
C VAL A 244 4.61 7.89 16.27
N LYS A 245 4.17 7.10 17.26
CA LYS A 245 3.19 6.03 17.10
C LYS A 245 1.85 6.48 17.64
N THR A 246 0.83 6.46 16.80
CA THR A 246 -0.56 6.72 17.21
C THR A 246 -1.40 5.44 17.15
N PRO A 247 -2.69 5.48 17.53
CA PRO A 247 -3.58 4.35 17.33
C PRO A 247 -3.73 3.93 15.85
N ASP A 248 -3.70 4.88 14.91
CA ASP A 248 -4.03 4.63 13.50
C ASP A 248 -2.88 4.88 12.51
N TYR A 249 -1.72 5.38 12.95
CA TYR A 249 -0.56 5.53 12.07
C TYR A 249 0.77 5.56 12.83
N VAL A 250 1.85 5.38 12.07
CA VAL A 250 3.20 5.79 12.47
C VAL A 250 3.64 6.94 11.59
N GLN A 251 4.41 7.87 12.16
CA GLN A 251 4.96 9.01 11.44
C GLN A 251 6.40 9.24 11.87
N VAL A 252 7.25 9.52 10.89
CA VAL A 252 8.62 10.00 11.11
C VAL A 252 8.81 11.32 10.38
N THR A 253 9.28 12.33 11.09
CA THR A 253 9.54 13.68 10.57
C THR A 253 10.95 14.10 10.95
N GLY A 254 11.53 15.04 10.21
CA GLY A 254 12.83 15.55 10.60
C GLY A 254 13.47 16.50 9.60
N VAL A 255 14.67 16.92 9.96
CA VAL A 255 15.52 17.84 9.19
C VAL A 255 16.89 17.23 8.95
N GLY A 256 17.55 17.64 7.88
CA GLY A 256 18.79 17.01 7.44
C GLY A 256 19.51 17.71 6.30
N ASP A 257 20.60 17.07 5.87
CA ASP A 257 21.33 17.36 4.62
C ASP A 257 21.08 16.22 3.63
N PHE A 258 19.95 16.30 2.92
CA PHE A 258 19.52 15.26 1.98
C PHE A 258 20.21 15.37 0.61
N THR A 259 21.12 16.33 0.45
CA THR A 259 22.02 16.35 -0.72
C THR A 259 22.91 15.12 -0.80
N LYS A 260 23.12 14.46 0.35
CA LYS A 260 23.78 13.17 0.50
C LYS A 260 22.96 11.98 -0.02
N MET A 261 21.70 12.19 -0.40
CA MET A 261 20.76 11.19 -0.91
C MET A 261 20.33 11.48 -2.34
N ASN A 262 21.23 12.08 -3.14
CA ASN A 262 21.01 12.44 -4.54
C ASN A 262 19.98 13.56 -4.78
N ILE A 263 19.55 14.29 -3.75
CA ILE A 263 18.68 15.45 -3.91
C ILE A 263 19.55 16.70 -4.20
N PRO A 264 19.32 17.46 -5.27
CA PRO A 264 20.09 18.68 -5.55
C PRO A 264 19.92 19.75 -4.49
N ALA A 265 20.97 20.54 -4.27
CA ALA A 265 20.85 21.74 -3.46
C ALA A 265 19.86 22.72 -4.11
N GLY A 266 18.97 23.29 -3.29
CA GLY A 266 17.88 24.18 -3.70
C GLY A 266 16.60 23.47 -4.15
N ASP A 267 16.53 22.14 -4.13
CA ASP A 267 15.29 21.42 -4.42
C ASP A 267 14.23 21.67 -3.34
N ALA A 268 13.05 22.15 -3.76
CA ALA A 268 11.92 22.41 -2.87
C ALA A 268 11.27 21.10 -2.38
N GLY A 269 11.59 19.97 -3.00
CA GLY A 269 11.05 18.66 -2.68
C GLY A 269 9.78 18.33 -3.46
N GLY A 270 9.10 17.26 -3.03
CA GLY A 270 7.84 16.82 -3.62
C GLY A 270 7.13 15.79 -2.73
N GLU A 271 5.88 15.51 -3.07
CA GLU A 271 5.11 14.42 -2.50
C GLU A 271 5.48 13.08 -3.15
N LEU A 272 5.48 12.03 -2.34
CA LEU A 272 5.64 10.64 -2.72
C LEU A 272 4.60 9.84 -1.94
N ASP A 273 3.79 9.04 -2.62
CA ASP A 273 2.64 8.34 -2.05
C ASP A 273 2.33 7.02 -2.79
N ASN A 274 1.35 6.28 -2.25
CA ASN A 274 0.95 4.97 -2.74
C ASN A 274 0.11 4.98 -4.03
N ARG A 275 -0.33 6.15 -4.52
CA ARG A 275 -1.25 6.28 -5.67
C ARG A 275 -0.70 7.18 -6.77
N GLY A 276 -0.05 8.29 -6.48
CA GLY A 276 0.35 9.31 -7.44
C GLY A 276 -0.83 9.79 -8.31
N ALA A 277 -0.53 10.64 -9.30
CA ALA A 277 -1.56 11.24 -10.16
C ALA A 277 -2.34 10.24 -11.06
N ASP A 278 -1.80 9.04 -11.29
CA ASP A 278 -2.38 8.02 -12.19
C ASP A 278 -2.77 6.71 -11.51
N GLY A 279 -2.69 6.65 -10.18
CA GLY A 279 -3.06 5.47 -9.39
C GLY A 279 -1.99 4.37 -9.27
N ARG A 280 -0.75 4.60 -9.75
CA ARG A 280 0.36 3.62 -9.72
C ARG A 280 1.40 3.85 -8.60
N GLY A 281 1.29 4.97 -7.89
CA GLY A 281 2.22 5.40 -6.85
C GLY A 281 3.46 6.10 -7.40
N ASN A 282 4.07 6.90 -6.54
CA ASN A 282 5.32 7.62 -6.75
C ASN A 282 6.21 7.35 -5.51
N PRO A 283 7.11 6.35 -5.54
CA PRO A 283 7.51 5.58 -6.72
C PRO A 283 6.55 4.46 -7.13
N ILE A 284 6.51 4.20 -8.44
CA ILE A 284 5.80 3.06 -9.00
C ILE A 284 6.41 1.77 -8.43
N GLY A 285 5.54 0.92 -7.86
CA GLY A 285 5.96 -0.33 -7.22
C GLY A 285 6.65 -0.16 -5.86
N GLY A 286 6.57 1.04 -5.27
CA GLY A 286 6.96 1.30 -3.89
C GLY A 286 6.09 0.51 -2.91
N LEU A 287 6.70 -0.33 -2.08
CA LEU A 287 6.01 -1.06 -1.02
C LEU A 287 6.53 -0.61 0.35
N LEU A 288 5.63 -0.41 1.30
CA LEU A 288 5.97 0.01 2.66
C LEU A 288 5.52 -1.02 3.70
N PHE A 289 6.43 -1.39 4.59
CA PHE A 289 6.17 -2.33 5.67
C PHE A 289 6.53 -1.76 7.04
N GLY A 290 5.98 -2.35 8.09
CA GLY A 290 6.41 -2.06 9.45
C GLY A 290 6.04 -3.16 10.43
N ASN A 291 6.58 -3.03 11.64
CA ASN A 291 6.39 -3.99 12.73
C ASN A 291 5.62 -3.39 13.92
N THR A 292 5.16 -2.15 13.80
CA THR A 292 4.61 -1.38 14.91
C THR A 292 3.21 -1.84 15.31
N PHE A 293 2.39 -2.20 14.32
CA PHE A 293 1.01 -2.64 14.52
C PHE A 293 0.84 -4.16 14.40
N SER A 294 1.64 -4.80 13.55
CA SER A 294 1.75 -6.26 13.43
C SER A 294 3.10 -6.60 12.78
N PRO A 295 3.72 -7.76 13.05
CA PRO A 295 4.94 -8.18 12.38
C PRO A 295 4.82 -8.10 10.85
N ALA A 296 5.77 -7.41 10.21
CA ALA A 296 5.87 -7.25 8.77
C ALA A 296 4.55 -6.90 8.06
N LEU A 297 3.76 -6.04 8.67
CA LEU A 297 2.50 -5.53 8.12
C LEU A 297 2.79 -4.61 6.93
N GLN A 298 2.09 -4.82 5.81
CA GLN A 298 2.09 -3.86 4.72
C GLN A 298 1.23 -2.65 5.10
N TYR A 299 1.79 -1.45 4.96
CA TYR A 299 1.02 -0.22 5.05
C TYR A 299 0.55 0.16 3.64
N HIS A 300 -0.76 0.07 3.42
CA HIS A 300 -1.36 0.31 2.10
C HIS A 300 -1.59 1.78 1.82
N GLU A 301 -1.81 2.58 2.85
CA GLU A 301 -1.98 4.04 2.74
C GLU A 301 -0.80 4.72 3.43
N TRP A 302 -0.04 5.47 2.65
CA TRP A 302 1.10 6.21 3.12
C TRP A 302 1.36 7.39 2.19
N THR A 303 1.84 8.49 2.77
CA THR A 303 2.31 9.67 2.04
C THR A 303 3.62 10.11 2.69
N SER A 304 4.49 10.71 1.90
CA SER A 304 5.78 11.23 2.32
C SER A 304 6.14 12.45 1.51
N PHE A 305 6.91 13.34 2.12
CA PHE A 305 7.54 14.45 1.43
C PHE A 305 9.00 14.47 1.82
N ILE A 306 9.84 14.86 0.87
CA ILE A 306 11.27 15.04 1.10
C ILE A 306 11.78 16.18 0.22
N SER A 307 12.65 17.02 0.78
CA SER A 307 13.36 18.08 0.08
C SER A 307 14.87 18.00 0.39
N GLU A 308 15.65 19.00 -0.02
CA GLU A 308 17.07 19.05 0.37
C GLU A 308 17.29 19.14 1.89
N LYS A 309 16.29 19.61 2.67
CA LYS A 309 16.45 20.01 4.07
C LYS A 309 15.54 19.31 5.06
N GLU A 310 14.41 18.78 4.63
CA GLU A 310 13.40 18.20 5.51
C GLU A 310 12.75 16.96 4.90
N PHE A 311 12.15 16.16 5.76
CA PHE A 311 11.32 15.04 5.36
C PHE A 311 10.20 14.79 6.36
N CYS A 312 9.17 14.11 5.88
CA CYS A 312 8.08 13.60 6.68
C CYS A 312 7.51 12.37 5.96
N PHE A 313 7.18 11.34 6.72
CA PHE A 313 6.65 10.10 6.18
C PHE A 313 5.66 9.52 7.18
N ARG A 314 4.41 9.36 6.74
CA ARG A 314 3.32 8.79 7.53
C ARG A 314 2.78 7.53 6.87
N ALA A 315 2.53 6.50 7.67
CA ALA A 315 1.96 5.24 7.23
C ALA A 315 0.77 4.87 8.10
N CYS A 316 -0.40 4.75 7.49
CA CYS A 316 -1.68 4.66 8.19
C CYS A 316 -2.29 3.26 8.07
N ILE A 317 -3.08 2.91 9.08
CA ILE A 317 -3.82 1.65 9.18
C ILE A 317 -5.29 1.88 9.52
N GLY A 318 -6.08 0.83 9.33
CA GLY A 318 -7.46 0.80 9.78
C GLY A 318 -8.42 1.67 8.95
N PRO A 319 -9.64 1.92 9.46
CA PRO A 319 -10.75 2.45 8.68
C PRO A 319 -10.53 3.90 8.20
N ASN A 320 -9.66 4.65 8.86
CA ASN A 320 -9.38 6.05 8.54
C ASN A 320 -8.09 6.24 7.74
N ALA A 321 -7.44 5.16 7.31
CA ALA A 321 -6.08 5.22 6.76
C ALA A 321 -5.94 6.20 5.59
N ALA A 322 -6.83 6.13 4.59
CA ALA A 322 -6.81 7.01 3.42
C ALA A 322 -7.07 8.49 3.78
N ARG A 323 -7.80 8.76 4.88
CA ARG A 323 -8.07 10.12 5.35
C ARG A 323 -6.88 10.69 6.14
N LEU A 324 -6.21 9.85 6.93
CA LEU A 324 -5.05 10.23 7.76
C LEU A 324 -3.73 10.30 6.98
N CYS A 325 -3.64 9.57 5.86
CA CYS A 325 -2.54 9.56 4.90
C CYS A 325 -3.04 10.02 3.53
N ASN A 326 -3.68 11.18 3.48
CA ASN A 326 -4.22 11.74 2.25
C ASN A 326 -3.09 12.21 1.32
N HIS A 327 -3.32 12.14 0.01
CA HIS A 327 -2.33 12.38 -1.07
C HIS A 327 -2.80 13.41 -2.10
N ILE A 328 -3.66 14.34 -1.68
CA ILE A 328 -4.21 15.40 -2.55
C ILE A 328 -3.68 16.80 -2.22
N TYR A 329 -2.66 16.88 -1.35
CA TYR A 329 -2.13 18.12 -0.77
C TYR A 329 -0.64 18.32 -1.09
N ASP A 330 -0.28 17.95 -2.31
CA ASP A 330 1.08 17.82 -2.87
C ASP A 330 1.96 19.08 -2.75
N VAL A 331 1.36 20.28 -2.78
CA VAL A 331 2.11 21.55 -2.76
C VAL A 331 2.27 22.15 -1.36
N MET A 332 1.73 21.50 -0.32
CA MET A 332 1.69 22.06 1.04
C MET A 332 2.95 21.75 1.87
N GLY A 333 3.67 20.67 1.53
CA GLY A 333 4.91 20.27 2.18
C GLY A 333 4.75 19.69 3.59
N CYS A 334 5.86 19.40 4.26
CA CYS A 334 5.87 18.62 5.49
C CYS A 334 5.18 19.29 6.68
N TYR A 335 5.51 20.55 6.95
CA TYR A 335 4.96 21.28 8.10
C TYR A 335 3.43 21.41 8.07
N TRP A 336 2.83 21.40 6.88
CA TRP A 336 1.38 21.52 6.73
C TRP A 336 0.69 20.17 6.70
N ASN A 337 1.21 19.19 5.94
CA ASN A 337 0.61 17.87 5.84
C ASN A 337 0.83 17.01 7.08
N MET A 338 2.00 17.13 7.72
CA MET A 338 2.43 16.31 8.86
C MET A 338 3.06 17.20 9.93
N PRO A 339 2.26 18.03 10.62
CA PRO A 339 2.76 18.86 11.70
C PRO A 339 3.35 17.98 12.80
N ALA A 340 4.54 18.35 13.27
CA ALA A 340 5.31 17.58 14.25
C ALA A 340 6.46 18.42 14.81
N ASN A 341 7.31 17.79 15.62
CA ASN A 341 8.62 18.34 15.96
C ASN A 341 9.60 18.17 14.78
N TYR A 342 10.25 19.27 14.37
CA TYR A 342 11.28 19.32 13.33
C TYR A 342 12.57 19.98 13.85
N ASP A 343 12.74 20.08 15.16
CA ASP A 343 13.87 20.77 15.77
C ASP A 343 15.19 20.04 15.46
N GLU A 344 16.19 20.81 15.01
CA GLU A 344 17.54 20.30 14.84
C GLU A 344 18.14 19.89 16.19
N GLY A 345 18.83 18.75 16.22
CA GLY A 345 19.43 18.18 17.41
C GLY A 345 18.48 17.35 18.26
N VAL A 346 17.18 17.30 17.93
CA VAL A 346 16.21 16.46 18.63
C VAL A 346 16.05 15.13 17.90
N TYR A 347 16.20 14.04 18.64
CA TYR A 347 15.95 12.68 18.16
C TYR A 347 15.10 11.96 19.18
N GLU A 348 13.92 11.49 18.82
CA GLU A 348 13.02 10.87 19.81
C GLU A 348 11.99 9.90 19.22
N ASN A 349 11.57 8.95 20.05
CA ASN A 349 10.39 8.13 19.80
C ASN A 349 9.31 8.48 20.82
N CYS A 350 8.10 8.78 20.35
CA CYS A 350 6.96 9.11 21.19
C CYS A 350 5.76 8.21 20.85
N ASP A 351 4.84 8.08 21.80
CA ASP A 351 3.45 7.78 21.52
C ASP A 351 2.71 9.10 21.24
N GLY A 352 1.58 9.06 20.53
CA GLY A 352 0.78 10.26 20.29
C GLY A 352 -0.67 9.98 19.96
N ASP A 353 -1.47 11.04 20.01
CA ASP A 353 -2.83 11.03 19.49
C ASP A 353 -2.82 11.17 17.97
N ASN A 354 -3.91 10.79 17.31
CA ASN A 354 -4.05 11.07 15.88
C ASN A 354 -4.17 12.57 15.63
N ASP A 355 -3.47 13.05 14.61
CA ASP A 355 -3.68 14.38 14.05
C ASP A 355 -5.09 14.53 13.45
N GLU A 356 -5.54 15.79 13.40
CA GLU A 356 -6.66 16.14 12.55
C GLU A 356 -6.27 15.83 11.09
N PRO A 357 -7.13 15.14 10.31
CA PRO A 357 -6.83 14.82 8.93
C PRO A 357 -6.55 16.04 8.05
N MET A 358 -5.62 15.87 7.11
CA MET A 358 -5.19 16.94 6.22
C MET A 358 -6.39 17.63 5.55
N GLY A 359 -6.40 18.96 5.62
CA GLY A 359 -7.44 19.81 5.05
C GLY A 359 -8.76 19.84 5.80
N VAL A 360 -8.92 19.14 6.93
CA VAL A 360 -10.16 19.17 7.73
C VAL A 360 -10.06 20.23 8.84
N TYR A 361 -10.90 21.27 8.75
CA TYR A 361 -10.96 22.35 9.73
C TYR A 361 -12.34 22.38 10.40
N GLY A 362 -12.46 21.65 11.51
CA GLY A 362 -13.73 21.47 12.21
C GLY A 362 -14.73 20.70 11.35
N THR A 363 -15.73 21.37 10.79
CA THR A 363 -16.73 20.75 9.90
C THR A 363 -16.52 21.04 8.42
N SER A 364 -15.52 21.85 8.06
CA SER A 364 -15.21 22.17 6.67
C SER A 364 -13.98 21.42 6.18
N THR A 365 -13.95 21.14 4.88
CA THR A 365 -12.77 20.62 4.19
C THR A 365 -12.26 21.70 3.24
N TRP A 366 -10.97 22.01 3.34
CA TRP A 366 -10.26 22.86 2.40
C TRP A 366 -9.63 22.01 1.31
N HIS A 367 -9.71 22.46 0.07
CA HIS A 367 -9.06 21.79 -1.06
C HIS A 367 -7.90 22.63 -1.60
N GLN A 368 -6.84 21.95 -2.02
CA GLN A 368 -5.66 22.61 -2.58
C GLN A 368 -6.02 23.56 -3.71
N GLY A 369 -5.46 24.77 -3.67
CA GLY A 369 -5.73 25.84 -4.64
C GLY A 369 -6.87 26.80 -4.24
N GLU A 370 -7.63 26.50 -3.19
CA GLU A 370 -8.63 27.42 -2.64
C GLU A 370 -7.98 28.54 -1.81
N SER A 371 -8.59 29.74 -1.83
CA SER A 371 -8.09 30.93 -1.14
C SER A 371 -9.09 31.46 -0.09
N PRO A 372 -8.63 31.82 1.12
CA PRO A 372 -7.25 31.76 1.59
C PRO A 372 -6.82 30.32 1.94
N THR A 373 -5.54 30.02 1.74
CA THR A 373 -4.93 28.80 2.28
C THR A 373 -4.89 28.90 3.81
N PRO A 374 -5.49 27.95 4.55
CA PRO A 374 -5.50 27.96 5.99
C PRO A 374 -4.10 27.63 6.57
N PRO A 375 -3.81 28.08 7.80
CA PRO A 375 -2.57 27.70 8.47
C PRO A 375 -2.50 26.18 8.71
N PRO A 376 -1.29 25.62 8.88
CA PRO A 376 -1.13 24.22 9.25
C PRO A 376 -1.85 23.91 10.57
N HIS A 377 -2.29 22.67 10.74
CA HIS A 377 -2.81 22.22 12.03
C HIS A 377 -1.70 22.25 13.09
N SER A 378 -2.08 22.47 14.35
CA SER A 378 -1.17 22.16 15.46
C SER A 378 -0.93 20.65 15.49
N PRO A 379 0.29 20.18 15.79
CA PRO A 379 0.54 18.76 15.99
C PRO A 379 -0.32 18.24 17.15
N ALA A 380 -0.82 17.03 17.03
CA ALA A 380 -1.49 16.33 18.12
C ALA A 380 -0.55 16.10 19.30
N SER A 381 -1.13 15.76 20.45
CA SER A 381 -0.37 15.58 21.68
C SER A 381 0.58 14.38 21.54
N SER A 382 1.83 14.57 21.97
CA SER A 382 2.84 13.51 22.08
C SER A 382 3.09 13.18 23.54
N SER A 383 3.35 11.92 23.82
CA SER A 383 3.53 11.36 25.17
C SER A 383 4.57 10.24 25.16
N ASN A 384 5.03 9.82 26.34
CA ASN A 384 6.03 8.76 26.50
C ASN A 384 7.29 8.94 25.63
N CYS A 385 7.69 10.19 25.41
CA CYS A 385 8.83 10.48 24.53
C CYS A 385 10.15 10.00 25.13
N HIS A 386 10.89 9.26 24.32
CA HIS A 386 12.19 8.71 24.62
C HIS A 386 13.23 9.36 23.72
N ALA A 387 14.02 10.26 24.30
CA ALA A 387 15.14 10.91 23.62
C ALA A 387 16.22 9.90 23.24
N LEU A 388 16.77 10.08 22.05
CA LEU A 388 17.91 9.36 21.50
C LEU A 388 19.08 10.34 21.39
N PRO A 389 20.33 9.86 21.55
CA PRO A 389 21.50 10.73 21.37
C PRO A 389 21.68 11.15 19.91
N THR A 390 21.36 10.27 18.97
CA THR A 390 21.46 10.49 17.52
C THR A 390 20.74 9.35 16.78
N VAL A 391 20.51 9.54 15.47
CA VAL A 391 20.13 8.46 14.55
C VAL A 391 21.29 8.26 13.57
N SER A 392 21.85 7.05 13.58
CA SER A 392 22.99 6.68 12.73
C SER A 392 22.75 5.33 12.06
N SER A 393 23.56 5.08 11.03
CA SER A 393 23.51 3.83 10.31
C SER A 393 23.86 2.62 11.20
N GLY A 394 23.16 1.51 11.01
CA GLY A 394 23.41 0.28 11.77
C GLY A 394 22.70 -0.94 11.17
N PRO A 395 22.89 -2.16 11.69
CA PRO A 395 22.15 -3.34 11.20
C PRO A 395 20.69 -3.30 11.65
N ALA A 396 19.77 -3.76 10.78
CA ALA A 396 18.35 -3.90 11.10
C ALA A 396 18.09 -4.96 12.18
N ASN A 397 17.13 -4.69 13.07
CA ASN A 397 16.72 -5.64 14.10
C ASN A 397 15.66 -6.63 13.55
N ARG A 398 16.15 -7.73 12.98
CA ARG A 398 15.29 -8.73 12.30
C ARG A 398 14.44 -9.61 13.21
N ARG A 399 14.60 -9.55 14.54
CA ARG A 399 13.90 -10.47 15.48
C ARG A 399 12.37 -10.40 15.38
N ARG A 400 11.83 -9.30 14.84
CA ARG A 400 10.38 -9.06 14.72
C ARG A 400 9.85 -9.20 13.28
N GLU A 401 10.71 -9.35 12.29
CA GLU A 401 10.34 -9.31 10.87
C GLU A 401 9.88 -10.68 10.33
N THR A 402 10.30 -11.78 10.96
CA THR A 402 10.12 -13.13 10.38
C THR A 402 8.81 -13.81 10.74
N GLY A 403 7.90 -13.19 11.50
CA GLY A 403 6.56 -13.69 11.82
C GLY A 403 6.44 -15.23 11.88
N HIS A 404 7.38 -15.90 12.58
CA HIS A 404 7.83 -17.27 12.30
C HIS A 404 6.79 -18.19 11.62
N PHE A 405 6.89 -18.32 10.30
CA PHE A 405 6.47 -19.52 9.57
C PHE A 405 7.70 -20.38 9.19
N GLU A 406 8.73 -20.40 10.04
CA GLU A 406 9.73 -21.45 9.94
C GLU A 406 9.17 -22.71 10.60
N TYR A 407 8.68 -23.64 9.78
CA TYR A 407 8.89 -25.05 10.09
C TYR A 407 10.40 -25.30 10.04
N ILE A 408 11.11 -24.92 11.10
CA ILE A 408 12.39 -25.54 11.40
C ILE A 408 12.01 -27.00 11.65
N LYS A 409 12.17 -27.85 10.62
CA LYS A 409 12.42 -29.27 10.84
C LYS A 409 13.68 -29.32 11.69
N ARG A 410 13.53 -29.26 13.02
CA ARG A 410 14.53 -29.82 13.91
C ARG A 410 14.61 -31.27 13.49
N ALA A 411 15.65 -31.62 12.76
CA ALA A 411 16.09 -33.00 12.70
C ALA A 411 16.27 -33.40 14.17
N ILE A 412 15.32 -34.18 14.68
CA ILE A 412 15.51 -34.92 15.91
C ILE A 412 16.74 -35.76 15.62
N PRO A 413 17.86 -35.59 16.36
CA PRO A 413 18.98 -36.51 16.20
C PRO A 413 18.43 -37.91 16.43
N HIS A 414 18.55 -38.78 15.44
CA HIS A 414 18.26 -40.19 15.66
C HIS A 414 19.11 -40.62 16.87
N PRO A 415 18.51 -41.24 17.90
CA PRO A 415 19.28 -41.77 19.00
C PRO A 415 20.30 -42.74 18.42
N THR A 416 21.57 -42.44 18.63
CA THR A 416 22.66 -43.33 18.28
C THR A 416 22.49 -44.58 19.14
N ILE A 417 22.07 -45.68 18.52
CA ILE A 417 21.98 -46.96 19.21
C ILE A 417 23.42 -47.41 19.46
N THR A 418 23.87 -47.28 20.71
CA THR A 418 25.11 -47.89 21.17
C THR A 418 24.95 -49.42 21.10
N PRO A 419 25.87 -50.17 20.46
CA PRO A 419 25.78 -51.62 20.46
C PRO A 419 25.91 -52.15 21.89
N ILE A 420 24.96 -53.00 22.29
CA ILE A 420 25.03 -53.74 23.56
C ILE A 420 26.22 -54.71 23.47
N PRO A 421 27.12 -54.75 24.47
CA PRO A 421 28.17 -55.76 24.50
C PRO A 421 27.51 -57.11 24.75
N THR A 422 27.70 -58.06 23.84
CA THR A 422 27.32 -59.46 24.04
C THR A 422 28.15 -60.05 25.18
N PRO A 423 27.54 -60.88 26.06
CA PRO A 423 28.22 -61.51 27.19
C PRO A 423 29.32 -62.48 26.78
#